data_AF-A0A1S8WGD2-F1
#
_entry.id   AF-A0A1S8WGD2-F1
#
_cell.length_a   1.000
_cell.length_b   1.000
_cell.length_c   1.000
_cell.angle_alpha   90.00
_cell.angle_beta   90.00
_cell.angle_gamma   90.00
#
_symmetry.space_group_name_H-M   'P 1'
#
loop_
_entity.id
_entity.type
_entity.pdbx_description
1 polymer ?
#
loop_
_entity_poly.entity_id
_entity_poly.type
_entity_poly.pdbx_seq_one_letter_code
_entity_poly.pdbx_strand_id
1 'polypeptide(L)'
;PFVFTFQTSNGPCRNEEARSARCQRYLHLCYFIISAAAGFSRLRIFCDDDSLRYPHKSDTITIVGCAFYAYLLPVLTVVILEVLLAVYNRFRLQYRVWKMMAFLMYNFVITFLMAAGVCLMLTTLIKYTLGRPRPHFFDVCKPDVCQTRTGVAASYTCRGTNKDALDDL
;
A
#
# COMPACT_ATOMS: atom_id res chain seq x y z
N PRO A 1 2.78 27.60 -0.16
CA PRO A 1 2.42 26.79 -1.36
C PRO A 1 2.27 25.30 -0.97
N PHE A 2 1.22 24.91 -0.25
CA PHE A 2 -0.11 24.63 -0.78
C PHE A 2 -1.15 25.16 0.22
N VAL A 3 -1.81 26.26 -0.13
CA VAL A 3 -2.94 26.80 0.63
C VAL A 3 -4.18 26.29 -0.07
N PHE A 4 -4.85 25.30 0.51
CA PHE A 4 -6.22 24.95 0.11
C PHE A 4 -7.14 26.10 0.54
N THR A 5 -7.38 27.03 -0.38
CA THR A 5 -8.44 28.02 -0.25
C THR A 5 -9.79 27.31 -0.36
N PHE A 6 -10.37 26.92 0.77
CA PHE A 6 -11.76 26.47 0.84
C PHE A 6 -12.67 27.70 0.76
N GLN A 7 -13.10 28.02 -0.45
CA GLN A 7 -14.04 29.09 -0.72
C GLN A 7 -15.43 28.67 -0.22
N THR A 8 -15.89 29.33 0.84
CA THR A 8 -17.25 29.20 1.35
C THR A 8 -18.23 29.77 0.33
N SER A 9 -18.87 28.91 -0.46
CA SER A 9 -20.08 29.27 -1.21
C SER A 9 -21.02 28.07 -1.24
N ASN A 10 -22.27 28.30 -0.85
CA ASN A 10 -23.34 27.32 -0.75
C ASN A 10 -23.49 26.53 -2.07
N GLY A 11 -23.22 25.21 -2.08
CA GLY A 11 -23.54 24.37 -3.26
C GLY A 11 -22.68 23.15 -3.65
N PRO A 12 -21.43 22.89 -3.18
CA PRO A 12 -20.63 21.78 -3.74
C PRO A 12 -20.51 20.52 -2.86
N CYS A 13 -20.65 20.61 -1.53
CA CYS A 13 -20.25 19.51 -0.62
C CYS A 13 -21.02 18.19 -0.81
N ARG A 14 -22.32 18.22 -1.13
CA ARG A 14 -23.13 17.00 -1.31
C ARG A 14 -22.70 16.17 -2.53
N ASN A 15 -22.13 16.82 -3.54
CA ASN A 15 -21.69 16.17 -4.77
C ASN A 15 -20.28 15.56 -4.61
N GLU A 16 -19.43 16.14 -3.77
CA GLU A 16 -18.10 15.59 -3.43
C GLU A 16 -18.19 14.33 -2.57
N GLU A 17 -19.07 14.27 -1.58
CA GLU A 17 -19.30 13.06 -0.78
C GLU A 17 -19.81 11.89 -1.65
N ALA A 18 -20.77 12.16 -2.53
CA ALA A 18 -21.31 11.17 -3.47
C ALA A 18 -20.28 10.74 -4.54
N ARG A 19 -19.39 11.64 -4.97
CA ARG A 19 -18.29 11.35 -5.90
C ARG A 19 -17.18 10.56 -5.23
N SER A 20 -16.88 10.86 -3.96
CA SER A 20 -15.94 10.09 -3.13
C SER A 20 -16.44 8.67 -2.91
N ALA A 21 -17.70 8.48 -2.48
CA ALA A 21 -18.27 7.13 -2.31
C ALA A 21 -18.36 6.31 -3.62
N ARG A 22 -18.53 6.97 -4.78
CA ARG A 22 -18.41 6.30 -6.09
C ARG A 22 -16.96 5.94 -6.40
N CYS A 23 -16.01 6.86 -6.24
CA CYS A 23 -14.58 6.58 -6.45
C CYS A 23 -14.09 5.46 -5.54
N GLN A 24 -14.56 5.37 -4.29
CA GLN A 24 -14.14 4.35 -3.35
C GLN A 24 -14.60 2.97 -3.82
N ARG A 25 -15.84 2.86 -4.29
CA ARG A 25 -16.36 1.62 -4.88
C ARG A 25 -15.59 1.21 -6.12
N TYR A 26 -15.26 2.15 -7.01
CA TYR A 26 -14.41 1.86 -8.17
C TYR A 26 -12.99 1.46 -7.77
N LEU A 27 -12.40 2.09 -6.76
CA LEU A 27 -11.06 1.76 -6.28
C LEU A 27 -11.02 0.34 -5.66
N HIS A 28 -12.03 -0.02 -4.87
CA HIS A 28 -12.17 -1.38 -4.32
C HIS A 28 -12.48 -2.42 -5.40
N LEU A 29 -13.31 -2.08 -6.40
CA LEU A 29 -13.54 -2.95 -7.55
C LEU A 29 -12.26 -3.13 -8.37
N CYS A 30 -11.52 -2.05 -8.65
CA CYS A 30 -10.22 -2.12 -9.31
C CYS A 30 -9.21 -2.94 -8.49
N TYR A 31 -9.16 -2.78 -7.17
CA TYR A 31 -8.33 -3.63 -6.30
C TYR A 31 -8.70 -5.09 -6.42
N PHE A 32 -9.97 -5.40 -6.28
CA PHE A 32 -10.47 -6.77 -6.32
C PHE A 32 -10.19 -7.39 -7.68
N ILE A 33 -10.43 -6.65 -8.77
CA ILE A 33 -10.15 -7.08 -10.14
C ILE A 33 -8.63 -7.27 -10.36
N ILE A 34 -7.79 -6.34 -9.90
CA ILE A 34 -6.32 -6.48 -10.01
C ILE A 34 -5.83 -7.66 -9.17
N SER A 35 -6.36 -7.85 -7.95
CA SER A 35 -6.00 -8.98 -7.07
C SER A 35 -6.50 -10.32 -7.59
N ALA A 36 -7.62 -10.35 -8.30
CA ALA A 36 -8.17 -11.57 -8.91
C ALA A 36 -7.52 -11.86 -10.27
N ALA A 37 -7.11 -10.84 -11.01
CA ALA A 37 -6.37 -10.96 -12.27
C ALA A 37 -4.86 -11.17 -12.05
N ALA A 38 -4.38 -11.04 -10.81
CA ALA A 38 -3.02 -11.27 -10.39
C ALA A 38 -2.67 -12.76 -10.33
N GLY A 39 -2.74 -13.43 -11.48
CA GLY A 39 -1.94 -14.62 -11.69
C GLY A 39 -0.47 -14.20 -11.81
N PHE A 40 0.40 -14.81 -11.00
CA PHE A 40 1.85 -14.66 -11.13
C PHE A 40 2.25 -14.97 -12.58
N SER A 41 2.65 -13.95 -13.35
CA SER A 41 3.23 -14.17 -14.67
C SER A 41 4.59 -14.83 -14.48
N ARG A 42 4.81 -16.01 -15.04
CA ARG A 42 6.09 -16.73 -14.87
C ARG A 42 7.23 -15.89 -15.47
N LEU A 43 8.05 -15.32 -14.60
CA LEU A 43 9.18 -14.48 -14.98
C LEU A 43 10.34 -15.35 -15.49
N ARG A 44 11.09 -14.83 -16.46
CA ARG A 44 12.33 -15.44 -16.94
C ARG A 44 13.44 -15.24 -15.91
N ILE A 45 14.16 -16.31 -15.58
CA ILE A 45 15.27 -16.29 -14.61
C ILE A 45 16.60 -16.54 -15.31
N PHE A 46 17.67 -15.91 -14.81
CA PHE A 46 19.04 -16.13 -15.27
C PHE A 46 19.75 -17.04 -14.28
N CYS A 47 20.22 -18.20 -14.74
CA CYS A 47 20.86 -19.19 -13.86
C CYS A 47 22.26 -18.78 -13.37
N ASP A 48 22.91 -17.83 -14.06
CA ASP A 48 24.27 -17.34 -13.77
C ASP A 48 24.30 -16.05 -12.93
N ASP A 49 23.16 -15.54 -12.45
CA ASP A 49 23.13 -14.32 -11.64
C ASP A 49 23.32 -14.65 -10.14
N ASP A 50 24.49 -14.31 -9.61
CA ASP A 50 24.84 -14.52 -8.21
C ASP A 50 24.04 -13.61 -7.25
N SER A 51 23.39 -12.55 -7.76
CA SER A 51 22.58 -11.62 -6.95
C SER A 51 21.32 -12.27 -6.35
N LEU A 52 20.97 -13.49 -6.79
CA LEU A 52 19.79 -14.23 -6.35
C LEU A 52 20.09 -15.44 -5.45
N ARG A 53 21.37 -15.63 -5.09
CA ARG A 53 21.85 -16.76 -4.27
C ARG A 53 22.09 -16.39 -2.81
N TYR A 54 21.54 -15.27 -2.35
CA TYR A 54 21.70 -14.89 -0.96
C TYR A 54 20.94 -15.87 -0.05
N PRO A 55 21.52 -16.26 1.10
CA PRO A 55 20.84 -17.15 2.04
C PRO A 55 19.55 -16.49 2.55
N HIS A 56 18.48 -17.29 2.67
CA HIS A 56 17.24 -16.79 3.24
C HIS A 56 17.45 -16.36 4.70
N LYS A 57 17.22 -15.08 4.99
CA LYS A 57 17.24 -14.53 6.35
C LYS A 57 15.81 -14.25 6.77
N SER A 58 15.46 -14.69 7.99
CA SER A 58 14.21 -14.33 8.63
C SER A 58 14.09 -12.82 8.78
N ASP A 59 12.90 -12.28 8.52
CA ASP A 59 12.62 -10.85 8.61
C ASP A 59 13.01 -10.27 9.97
N THR A 60 13.93 -9.31 9.97
CA THR A 60 14.37 -8.59 11.19
C THR A 60 13.31 -7.59 11.65
N ILE A 61 12.43 -7.15 10.75
CA ILE A 61 11.34 -6.22 11.02
C ILE A 61 10.04 -6.91 10.62
N THR A 62 9.15 -7.11 11.58
CA THR A 62 7.86 -7.73 11.33
C THR A 62 6.99 -6.85 10.44
N ILE A 63 6.34 -7.45 9.43
CA ILE A 63 5.38 -6.76 8.56
C ILE A 63 4.30 -6.04 9.38
N VAL A 64 3.89 -6.67 10.49
CA VAL A 64 2.93 -6.11 11.46
C VAL A 64 3.48 -4.84 12.11
N GLY A 65 4.77 -4.80 12.46
CA GLY A 65 5.41 -3.62 13.03
C GLY A 65 5.41 -2.45 12.05
N CYS A 66 5.79 -2.69 10.79
CA CYS A 66 5.73 -1.66 9.74
C CYS A 66 4.30 -1.12 9.54
N ALA A 67 3.31 -2.00 9.49
CA ALA A 67 1.91 -1.61 9.37
C ALA A 67 1.43 -0.79 10.57
N PHE A 68 1.86 -1.17 11.78
CA PHE A 68 1.53 -0.46 13.01
C PHE A 68 2.09 0.96 12.99
N TYR A 69 3.37 1.17 12.68
CA TYR A 69 3.94 2.52 12.59
C TYR A 69 3.29 3.36 11.48
N ALA A 70 2.97 2.76 10.34
CA ALA A 70 2.31 3.44 9.23
C ALA A 70 0.91 3.96 9.60
N TYR A 71 0.21 3.31 10.54
CA TYR A 71 -1.10 3.75 11.03
C TYR A 71 -1.00 4.63 12.29
N LEU A 72 -0.10 4.31 13.21
CA LEU A 72 0.06 5.04 14.48
C LEU A 72 0.48 6.50 14.23
N LEU A 73 1.43 6.72 13.32
CA LEU A 73 1.98 8.04 13.04
C LEU A 73 0.92 9.04 12.53
N PRO A 74 0.09 8.73 11.51
CA PRO A 74 -0.98 9.64 11.08
C PRO A 74 -2.09 9.81 12.14
N VAL A 75 -2.40 8.81 12.96
CA VAL A 75 -3.37 8.98 14.05
C VAL A 75 -2.86 9.97 15.10
N LEU A 76 -1.59 9.84 15.51
CA LEU A 76 -0.98 10.76 16.47
C LEU A 76 -0.93 12.19 15.94
N THR A 77 -0.61 12.39 14.66
CA THR A 77 -0.60 13.75 14.08
C THR A 77 -1.98 14.37 14.07
N VAL A 78 -3.03 13.60 13.73
CA VAL A 78 -4.42 14.09 13.79
C VAL A 78 -4.81 14.48 15.21
N VAL A 79 -4.51 13.65 16.21
CA VAL A 79 -4.82 13.94 17.62
C VAL A 79 -4.10 15.21 18.10
N ILE A 80 -2.81 15.37 17.77
CA ILE A 80 -2.04 16.57 18.15
C ILE A 80 -2.62 17.81 17.48
N LEU A 81 -2.93 17.75 16.19
CA LEU A 81 -3.54 18.86 15.46
C LEU A 81 -4.91 19.23 16.04
N GLU A 82 -5.73 18.24 16.38
CA GLU A 82 -7.04 18.46 17.01
C GLU A 82 -6.91 19.16 18.35
N VAL A 83 -5.98 18.73 19.20
CA VAL A 83 -5.74 19.36 20.51
C VAL A 83 -5.24 20.80 20.34
N LEU A 84 -4.30 21.04 19.42
CA LEU A 84 -3.81 22.39 19.13
C LEU A 84 -4.91 23.31 18.60
N LEU A 85 -5.73 22.81 17.67
CA LEU A 85 -6.89 23.53 17.14
C LEU A 85 -7.96 23.77 18.20
N ALA A 86 -8.22 22.79 19.07
CA ALA A 86 -9.17 22.91 20.17
C ALA A 86 -8.71 23.97 21.18
N VAL A 87 -7.43 23.98 21.54
CA VAL A 87 -6.84 25.01 22.42
C VAL A 87 -6.91 26.39 21.76
N TYR A 88 -6.52 26.51 20.49
CA TYR A 88 -6.59 27.77 19.75
C TYR A 88 -8.03 28.31 19.65
N ASN A 89 -9.00 27.43 19.37
CA ASN A 89 -10.41 27.81 19.24
C ASN A 89 -11.09 28.04 20.59
N ARG A 90 -10.62 27.43 21.68
CA ARG A 90 -11.09 27.71 23.05
C ARG A 90 -10.94 29.18 23.40
N PHE A 91 -9.94 29.87 22.83
CA PHE A 91 -9.75 31.31 22.98
C PHE A 91 -10.69 32.19 22.11
N ARG A 92 -11.47 31.64 21.17
CA ARG A 92 -12.24 32.42 20.15
C ARG A 92 -13.77 32.27 20.12
N LEU A 93 -14.40 31.57 21.07
CA LEU A 93 -15.87 31.32 21.20
C LEU A 93 -16.55 30.42 20.12
N GLN A 94 -17.37 29.49 20.66
CA GLN A 94 -18.64 28.92 20.15
C GLN A 94 -18.72 27.73 19.14
N TYR A 95 -19.82 26.98 19.32
CA TYR A 95 -20.30 25.74 18.68
C TYR A 95 -20.14 25.62 17.16
N ARG A 96 -20.08 26.75 16.44
CA ARG A 96 -19.93 26.80 14.99
C ARG A 96 -18.59 26.21 14.53
N VAL A 97 -17.58 26.30 15.39
CA VAL A 97 -16.26 25.71 15.16
C VAL A 97 -16.32 24.18 15.25
N TRP A 98 -17.05 23.60 16.20
CA TRP A 98 -17.18 22.15 16.36
C TRP A 98 -17.80 21.47 15.13
N LYS A 99 -18.83 22.08 14.53
CA LYS A 99 -19.43 21.58 13.27
C LYS A 99 -18.45 21.64 12.10
N MET A 100 -17.69 22.73 11.96
CA MET A 100 -16.68 22.85 10.91
C MET A 100 -15.52 21.86 11.10
N MET A 101 -15.10 21.63 12.34
CA MET A 101 -14.02 20.69 12.65
C MET A 101 -14.45 19.23 12.41
N ALA A 102 -15.66 18.85 12.82
CA ALA A 102 -16.19 17.52 12.53
C ALA A 102 -16.27 17.25 11.01
N PHE A 103 -16.68 18.27 10.23
CA PHE A 103 -16.69 18.18 8.77
C PHE A 103 -15.28 18.06 8.17
N LEU A 104 -14.31 18.81 8.70
CA LEU A 104 -12.92 18.76 8.24
C LEU A 104 -12.27 17.40 8.53
N MET A 105 -12.49 16.86 9.72
CA MET A 105 -11.99 15.53 10.12
C MET A 105 -12.57 14.43 9.24
N TYR A 106 -13.87 14.48 8.96
CA TYR A 106 -14.53 13.53 8.07
C TYR A 106 -13.90 13.53 6.67
N ASN A 107 -13.68 14.71 6.08
CA ASN A 107 -13.02 14.82 4.78
C ASN A 107 -11.56 14.36 4.81
N PHE A 108 -10.83 14.66 5.89
CA PHE A 108 -9.44 14.23 6.05
C PHE A 108 -9.32 12.69 6.11
N VAL A 109 -10.16 12.04 6.92
CA VAL A 109 -10.16 10.57 7.03
C VAL A 109 -10.46 9.92 5.69
N ILE A 110 -11.46 10.42 4.97
CA ILE A 110 -11.84 9.89 3.65
C ILE A 110 -10.71 10.07 2.62
N THR A 111 -10.12 11.26 2.56
CA THR A 111 -9.01 11.53 1.62
C THR A 111 -7.76 10.71 1.94
N PHE A 112 -7.44 10.51 3.22
CA PHE A 112 -6.35 9.64 3.65
C PHE A 112 -6.57 8.19 3.23
N LEU A 113 -7.77 7.64 3.47
CA LEU A 113 -8.10 6.27 3.08
C LEU A 113 -8.04 6.07 1.56
N MET A 114 -8.52 7.05 0.79
CA MET A 114 -8.43 7.04 -0.67
C MET A 114 -6.97 7.05 -1.16
N ALA A 115 -6.15 7.94 -0.61
CA ALA A 115 -4.73 8.02 -0.95
C ALA A 115 -4.01 6.71 -0.64
N ALA A 116 -4.25 6.13 0.55
CA ALA A 116 -3.70 4.84 0.94
C ALA A 116 -4.14 3.73 -0.03
N GLY A 117 -5.42 3.68 -0.41
CA GLY A 117 -5.93 2.74 -1.39
C GLY A 117 -5.27 2.88 -2.77
N VAL A 118 -5.08 4.11 -3.25
CA VAL A 118 -4.38 4.36 -4.53
C VAL A 118 -2.92 3.94 -4.46
N CYS A 119 -2.23 4.25 -3.37
CA CYS A 119 -0.84 3.79 -3.15
C CYS A 119 -0.77 2.26 -3.09
N LEU A 120 -1.74 1.59 -2.47
CA LEU A 120 -1.82 0.13 -2.46
C LEU A 120 -2.04 -0.42 -3.87
N MET A 121 -2.94 0.17 -4.67
CA MET A 121 -3.13 -0.25 -6.08
C MET A 121 -1.86 -0.08 -6.90
N LEU A 122 -1.21 1.06 -6.75
CA LEU A 122 -0.04 1.39 -7.53
C LEU A 122 1.11 0.45 -7.18
N THR A 123 1.33 0.19 -5.89
CA THR A 123 2.38 -0.74 -5.44
C THR A 123 2.10 -2.17 -5.85
N THR A 124 0.84 -2.64 -5.83
CA THR A 124 0.50 -3.98 -6.34
C THR A 124 0.68 -4.05 -7.86
N LEU A 125 0.22 -3.04 -8.60
CA LEU A 125 0.45 -2.96 -10.05
C LEU A 125 1.95 -2.98 -10.38
N ILE A 126 2.77 -2.20 -9.68
CA ILE A 126 4.22 -2.18 -9.86
C ILE A 126 4.85 -3.54 -9.56
N LYS A 127 4.40 -4.22 -8.50
CA LYS A 127 4.86 -5.59 -8.20
C LYS A 127 4.54 -6.55 -9.36
N TYR A 128 3.37 -6.43 -9.98
CA TYR A 128 3.01 -7.27 -11.13
C TYR A 128 3.75 -6.89 -12.41
N THR A 129 4.04 -5.62 -12.65
CA THR A 129 4.70 -5.16 -13.88
C THR A 129 6.22 -5.33 -13.85
N LEU A 130 6.86 -5.09 -12.70
CA LEU A 130 8.31 -5.14 -12.57
C LEU A 130 8.83 -6.42 -11.91
N GLY A 131 7.94 -7.23 -11.32
CA GLY A 131 8.23 -8.37 -10.43
C GLY A 131 9.56 -9.08 -10.73
N ARG A 132 10.62 -8.66 -10.01
CA ARG A 132 11.91 -9.35 -10.01
C ARG A 132 11.90 -10.43 -8.93
N PRO A 133 12.57 -11.58 -9.14
CA PRO A 133 12.63 -12.60 -8.13
C PRO A 133 13.40 -12.08 -6.91
N ARG A 134 12.95 -12.43 -5.71
CA ARG A 134 13.62 -12.06 -4.46
C ARG A 134 15.07 -12.58 -4.44
N PRO A 135 16.03 -11.88 -3.81
CA PRO A 135 17.44 -12.26 -3.81
C PRO A 135 17.77 -13.60 -3.10
N HIS A 136 16.80 -14.23 -2.43
CA HIS A 136 16.91 -15.56 -1.81
C HIS A 136 16.16 -16.65 -2.59
N PHE A 137 15.73 -16.35 -3.81
CA PHE A 137 14.92 -17.23 -4.65
C PHE A 137 15.58 -18.60 -4.89
N PHE A 138 16.90 -18.64 -5.15
CA PHE A 138 17.60 -19.90 -5.43
C PHE A 138 17.72 -20.83 -4.22
N ASP A 139 17.82 -20.27 -3.01
CA ASP A 139 17.94 -21.05 -1.78
C ASP A 139 16.63 -21.77 -1.43
N VAL A 140 15.50 -21.09 -1.62
CA VAL A 140 14.16 -21.60 -1.29
C VAL A 140 13.59 -22.47 -2.42
N CYS A 141 13.52 -21.97 -3.66
CA CYS A 141 12.84 -22.67 -4.76
C CYS A 141 13.68 -23.80 -5.37
N LYS A 142 15.02 -23.67 -5.42
CA LYS A 142 15.96 -24.63 -6.05
C LYS A 142 15.46 -25.13 -7.42
N PRO A 143 15.49 -24.28 -8.46
CA PRO A 143 14.97 -24.63 -9.79
C PRO A 143 15.78 -25.76 -10.45
N ASP A 144 15.06 -26.71 -11.05
CA ASP A 144 15.61 -27.86 -11.77
C ASP A 144 16.43 -27.49 -13.01
N VAL A 145 15.98 -26.48 -13.76
CA VAL A 145 16.59 -26.04 -15.02
C VAL A 145 18.00 -25.47 -14.88
N CYS A 146 18.32 -24.86 -13.73
CA CYS A 146 19.63 -24.25 -13.48
C CYS A 146 20.71 -25.25 -13.03
N GLN A 147 20.35 -26.54 -12.84
CA GLN A 147 21.33 -27.60 -12.58
C GLN A 147 21.95 -28.16 -13.86
N THR A 148 21.23 -28.08 -14.98
CA THR A 148 21.59 -28.77 -16.23
C THR A 148 21.93 -27.80 -17.37
N ARG A 149 21.52 -26.53 -17.29
CA ARG A 149 21.77 -25.52 -18.34
C ARG A 149 22.22 -24.19 -17.75
N THR A 150 23.17 -23.53 -18.41
CA THR A 150 23.53 -22.13 -18.20
C THR A 150 22.76 -21.25 -19.20
N GLY A 151 22.32 -20.06 -18.80
CA GLY A 151 21.49 -19.16 -19.63
C GLY A 151 20.11 -18.79 -19.05
N VAL A 152 19.22 -18.28 -19.90
CA VAL A 152 17.88 -17.79 -19.53
C VAL A 152 16.85 -18.92 -19.55
N ALA A 153 16.26 -19.23 -18.41
CA ALA A 153 15.15 -20.17 -18.32
C ALA A 153 13.80 -19.44 -18.29
N ALA A 154 12.87 -19.85 -19.16
CA ALA A 154 11.51 -19.31 -19.23
C ALA A 154 10.48 -20.16 -18.46
N SER A 155 10.82 -21.42 -18.16
CA SER A 155 10.01 -22.33 -17.34
C SER A 155 10.92 -23.07 -16.37
N TYR A 156 10.45 -23.26 -15.14
CA TYR A 156 11.15 -23.96 -14.07
C TYR A 156 10.16 -24.57 -13.10
N THR A 157 10.56 -25.63 -12.41
CA THR A 157 9.81 -26.21 -11.29
C THR A 157 10.60 -26.03 -9.99
N CYS A 158 9.91 -25.60 -8.93
CA CYS A 158 10.54 -25.48 -7.61
C CYS A 158 10.59 -26.85 -6.93
N ARG A 159 11.76 -27.23 -6.41
CA ARG A 159 11.98 -28.46 -5.63
C ARG A 159 12.11 -28.19 -4.13
N GLY A 160 11.98 -26.94 -3.71
CA GLY A 160 12.00 -26.52 -2.30
C GLY A 160 10.98 -27.27 -1.43
N THR A 161 11.37 -27.60 -0.19
CA THR A 161 10.51 -28.28 0.78
C THR A 161 9.75 -27.33 1.71
N ASN A 162 10.18 -26.06 1.78
CA ASN A 162 9.71 -25.10 2.77
C ASN A 162 8.57 -24.24 2.20
N LYS A 163 7.33 -24.62 2.49
CA LYS A 163 6.12 -24.00 1.89
C LYS A 163 5.91 -22.55 2.31
N ASP A 164 6.15 -22.23 3.57
CA ASP A 164 5.96 -20.88 4.09
C ASP A 164 6.89 -19.87 3.39
N ALA A 165 8.14 -20.26 3.16
CA ALA A 165 9.10 -19.44 2.42
C ALA A 165 8.83 -19.40 0.90
N LEU A 166 8.11 -20.38 0.35
CA LEU A 166 7.68 -20.40 -1.05
C LEU A 166 6.51 -19.43 -1.29
N ASP A 167 5.63 -19.25 -0.29
CA ASP A 167 4.50 -18.33 -0.37
C ASP A 167 4.95 -16.85 -0.29
N ASP A 168 6.13 -16.58 0.28
CA ASP A 168 6.71 -15.24 0.41
C ASP A 168 7.50 -14.74 -0.83
N LEU A 169 7.67 -15.60 -1.84
CA LEU A 169 8.54 -15.41 -3.01
C LEU A 169 7.87 -14.62 -4.15
#